data_AF-A0A6J1ER88-F1
#
_entry.id   AF-A0A6J1ER88-F1
#
_cell.length_a   1.000
_cell.length_b   1.000
_cell.length_c   1.000
_cell.angle_alpha   90.00
_cell.angle_beta   90.00
_cell.angle_gamma   90.00
#
_symmetry.space_group_name_H-M   'P 1'
#
loop_
_entity.id
_entity.type
_entity.pdbx_description
1 polymer ?
#
loop_
_entity_poly.entity_id
_entity_poly.type
_entity_poly.pdbx_seq_one_letter_code
_entity_poly.pdbx_strand_id
1 'polypeptide(L)'
;MLLDGCEYEHRLIVMEFPNEQKPTEEEMVNSYVKTLAAVVGRHRIKNGFEEEARKEIYSVSTSTYTGFGALIREELSYKAILCVFVH
;
A
#
# COMPACT_ATOMS: atom_id res chain seq x y z
N MET A 1 -23.27 17.97 -8.62
CA MET A 1 -22.72 18.91 -7.63
C MET A 1 -23.07 18.32 -6.26
N LEU A 2 -22.21 17.68 -5.47
CA LEU A 2 -20.78 17.45 -5.44
C LEU A 2 -20.55 15.93 -5.44
N LEU A 3 -19.71 15.40 -6.32
CA LEU A 3 -19.22 14.02 -6.19
C LEU A 3 -18.18 14.01 -5.07
N ASP A 4 -18.65 14.05 -3.83
CA ASP A 4 -17.86 13.97 -2.58
C ASP A 4 -17.28 12.56 -2.37
N GLY A 5 -16.78 11.93 -3.44
CA GLY A 5 -16.41 10.53 -3.45
C GLY A 5 -15.25 10.18 -4.38
N CYS A 6 -14.58 11.16 -4.98
CA CYS A 6 -13.49 10.95 -5.93
C CYS A 6 -12.15 11.50 -5.43
N GLU A 7 -11.90 11.43 -4.12
CA GLU A 7 -10.58 11.76 -3.57
C GLU A 7 -9.67 10.52 -3.49
N TYR A 8 -10.22 9.32 -3.69
CA TYR A 8 -9.50 8.03 -3.63
C TYR A 8 -9.33 7.45 -5.03
N GLU A 9 -8.10 7.15 -5.40
CA GLU A 9 -7.76 6.47 -6.64
C GLU A 9 -7.29 5.04 -6.39
N HIS A 10 -7.64 4.16 -7.32
CA HIS A 10 -7.11 2.81 -7.37
C HIS A 10 -5.65 2.87 -7.81
N ARG A 11 -4.73 2.63 -6.89
CA ARG A 11 -3.30 2.60 -7.17
C ARG A 11 -2.76 1.18 -6.99
N LEU A 12 -1.89 0.78 -7.92
CA LEU A 12 -1.15 -0.47 -7.83
C LEU A 12 0.25 -0.17 -7.29
N ILE A 13 0.57 -0.74 -6.13
CA ILE A 13 1.90 -0.67 -5.53
C ILE A 13 2.61 -1.97 -5.87
N VAL A 14 3.68 -1.87 -6.65
CA VAL A 14 4.57 -2.99 -6.94
C VAL A 14 5.77 -2.87 -6.01
N MET A 15 6.15 -3.97 -5.38
CA MET A 15 7.33 -4.08 -4.53
C MET A 15 8.29 -5.07 -5.17
N GLU A 16 9.56 -4.68 -5.32
CA GLU A 16 10.61 -5.59 -5.76
C GLU A 16 11.27 -6.20 -4.53
N PHE A 17 11.19 -7.53 -4.40
CA PHE A 17 11.91 -8.25 -3.35
C PHE A 17 13.21 -8.82 -3.92
N PRO A 18 14.34 -8.73 -3.19
CA PRO A 18 15.59 -9.32 -3.64
C PRO A 18 15.47 -10.83 -3.79
N ASN A 19 15.89 -11.36 -4.95
CA ASN A 19 15.74 -12.77 -5.32
C ASN A 19 16.42 -13.76 -4.35
N GLU A 20 17.39 -13.33 -3.55
CA GLU A 20 18.12 -14.18 -2.60
C GLU A 20 17.30 -14.54 -1.35
N GLN A 21 16.31 -13.74 -0.98
CA GLN A 21 15.39 -14.00 0.13
C GLN A 21 13.99 -13.62 -0.29
N LYS A 22 13.36 -14.44 -1.14
CA LYS A 22 11.93 -14.30 -1.41
C LYS A 22 11.19 -14.52 -0.09
N PRO A 23 10.45 -13.53 0.43
CA PRO A 23 9.69 -13.71 1.66
C PRO A 23 8.58 -14.75 1.44
N THR A 24 8.05 -15.31 2.52
CA THR A 24 6.84 -16.13 2.44
C THR A 24 5.63 -15.26 2.09
N GLU A 25 4.54 -15.87 1.62
CA GLU A 25 3.33 -15.12 1.25
C GLU A 25 2.76 -14.30 2.41
N GLU A 26 2.84 -14.83 3.63
CA GLU A 26 2.44 -14.13 4.84
C GLU A 26 3.31 -12.90 5.11
N GLU A 27 4.64 -13.03 5.01
CA GLU A 27 5.58 -11.92 5.19
C GLU A 27 5.43 -10.86 4.08
N MET A 28 5.12 -11.28 2.85
CA MET A 28 4.80 -10.37 1.74
C MET A 28 3.55 -9.56 2.03
N VAL A 29 2.46 -10.22 2.44
CA VAL A 29 1.21 -9.53 2.80
C VAL A 29 1.41 -8.60 3.99
N ASN A 30 2.19 -9.00 4.99
CA ASN A 30 2.55 -8.15 6.12
C ASN A 30 3.33 -6.90 5.67
N SER A 31 4.28 -7.07 4.75
CA SER A 31 5.03 -5.98 4.15
C SER A 31 4.16 -5.02 3.33
N TYR A 32 3.17 -5.54 2.61
CA TYR A 32 2.19 -4.74 1.86
C TYR A 32 1.35 -3.87 2.80
N VAL A 33 0.78 -4.48 3.83
CA VAL A 33 0.01 -3.77 4.86
C VAL A 33 0.88 -2.71 5.51
N LYS A 34 2.08 -3.05 6.00
CA LYS A 34 3.01 -2.10 6.62
C LYS A 34 3.39 -0.95 5.70
N THR A 35 3.64 -1.22 4.42
CA THR A 35 4.01 -0.19 3.43
C THR A 35 2.87 0.79 3.21
N LEU A 36 1.67 0.27 2.92
CA LEU A 36 0.49 1.12 2.76
C LEU A 36 0.18 1.90 4.03
N ALA A 37 0.29 1.23 5.16
CA ALA A 37 0.09 1.81 6.46
C ALA A 37 1.12 2.94 6.69
N ALA A 38 2.41 2.76 6.34
CA ALA A 38 3.41 3.82 6.44
C ALA A 38 3.15 5.02 5.50
N VAL A 39 2.43 4.82 4.40
CA VAL A 39 2.03 5.90 3.47
C VAL A 39 0.81 6.65 4.01
N VAL A 40 -0.24 5.94 4.44
CA VAL A 40 -1.50 6.50 4.92
C VAL A 40 -1.38 7.06 6.35
N GLY A 41 -0.68 6.34 7.23
CA GLY A 41 -0.49 6.67 8.65
C GLY A 41 0.43 7.87 8.90
N ARG A 42 1.28 8.26 7.94
CA ARG A 42 2.17 9.43 8.11
C ARG A 42 1.42 10.76 8.23
N HIS A 43 0.16 10.85 7.83
CA HIS A 43 -0.65 12.07 7.97
C HIS A 43 -1.51 12.09 9.26
N ARG A 44 -1.87 10.92 9.82
CA ARG A 44 -2.66 10.83 11.05
C ARG A 44 -1.83 10.16 12.15
N ILE A 45 -1.43 10.94 13.15
CA ILE A 45 -0.92 10.43 14.42
C ILE A 45 -2.09 9.74 15.15
N LYS A 46 -2.46 8.52 14.76
CA LYS A 46 -3.40 7.66 15.49
C LYS A 46 -2.90 6.22 15.46
N ASN A 47 -2.71 5.67 16.66
CA ASN A 47 -2.41 4.26 16.89
C ASN A 47 -3.56 3.42 16.28
N GLY A 48 -3.29 2.65 15.22
CA GLY A 48 -4.30 1.82 14.52
C GLY A 48 -4.25 1.81 12.98
N PHE A 49 -3.17 2.32 12.38
CA PHE A 49 -3.07 2.53 10.94
C PHE A 49 -2.94 1.25 10.09
N GLU A 50 -2.47 0.14 10.67
CA GLU A 50 -2.35 -1.16 9.98
C GLU A 50 -3.73 -1.76 9.64
N GLU A 51 -4.69 -1.66 10.56
CA GLU A 51 -6.06 -2.14 10.37
C GLU A 51 -6.81 -1.33 9.30
N GLU A 52 -6.56 -0.01 9.23
CA GLU A 52 -7.11 0.85 8.17
C GLU A 52 -6.47 0.50 6.82
N ALA A 53 -5.15 0.37 6.75
CA ALA A 53 -4.46 -0.01 5.53
C ALA A 53 -4.92 -1.37 4.99
N ARG A 54 -5.12 -2.36 5.86
CA ARG A 54 -5.61 -3.67 5.44
C ARG A 54 -6.98 -3.60 4.76
N LYS A 55 -7.86 -2.68 5.18
CA LYS A 55 -9.19 -2.47 4.58
C LYS A 55 -9.12 -1.75 3.24
N GLU A 56 -8.09 -0.93 3.02
CA GLU A 56 -7.88 -0.20 1.77
C GLU A 56 -7.31 -1.10 0.65
N ILE A 57 -6.64 -2.20 1.01
CA ILE A 57 -6.14 -3.21 0.07
C ILE A 57 -7.31 -4.06 -0.44
N TYR A 58 -7.57 -3.99 -1.75
CA TYR A 58 -8.61 -4.79 -2.40
C TYR A 58 -8.04 -5.90 -3.30
N SER A 59 -6.75 -5.84 -3.62
CA SER A 59 -6.08 -6.82 -4.47
C SER A 59 -4.65 -7.06 -3.99
N VAL A 60 -4.19 -8.31 -4.02
CA VAL A 60 -2.82 -8.70 -3.68
C VAL A 60 -2.30 -9.68 -4.71
N SER A 61 -1.01 -9.62 -5.01
CA SER A 61 -0.31 -10.57 -5.85
C SER A 61 1.08 -10.85 -5.28
N THR A 62 1.41 -12.14 -5.23
CA THR A 62 2.66 -12.70 -4.69
C THR A 62 3.37 -13.65 -5.68
N SER A 63 2.68 -13.96 -6.79
CA SER A 63 3.10 -14.96 -7.78
C SER A 63 3.64 -14.31 -9.05
N THR A 64 2.78 -13.64 -9.82
CA THR A 64 3.13 -13.04 -11.14
C THR A 64 3.91 -11.73 -10.99
N TYR A 65 3.53 -10.92 -10.01
CA TYR A 65 4.25 -9.75 -9.54
C TYR A 65 4.03 -9.66 -8.04
N THR A 66 4.98 -9.09 -7.32
CA THR A 66 4.87 -8.83 -5.89
C THR A 66 4.33 -7.43 -5.69
N GLY A 67 3.06 -7.33 -5.36
CA GLY A 67 2.41 -6.03 -5.19
C GLY A 67 0.98 -6.14 -4.73
N PHE A 68 0.36 -4.99 -4.51
CA PHE A 68 -1.02 -4.91 -4.03
C PHE A 68 -1.73 -3.69 -4.63
N GLY A 69 -3.01 -3.86 -4.88
CA GLY A 69 -3.92 -2.78 -5.24
C GLY A 69 -4.56 -2.23 -3.98
N ALA A 70 -4.42 -0.93 -3.76
CA ALA A 70 -5.07 -0.23 -2.67
C ALA A 70 -5.75 1.06 -3.15
N LEU A 71 -6.77 1.46 -2.43
CA LEU A 71 -7.35 2.79 -2.56
C LEU A 71 -6.44 3.79 -1.85
N ILE A 72 -5.90 4.76 -2.58
CA ILE A 72 -5.03 5.80 -2.01
C ILE A 72 -5.59 7.15 -2.42
N ARG A 73 -5.63 8.08 -1.47
CA ARG A 73 -6.02 9.45 -1.79
C ARG A 73 -5.02 10.14 -2.72
N GLU A 74 -5.50 11.03 -3.59
CA GLU A 74 -4.62 11.79 -4.50
C GLU A 74 -3.50 12.54 -3.72
N GLU A 75 -3.85 13.16 -2.59
CA GLU A 75 -2.94 13.84 -1.67
C GLU A 75 -1.86 12.94 -1.02
N LEU A 76 -2.00 11.61 -1.10
CA LEU A 76 -1.04 10.63 -0.59
C LEU A 76 -0.36 9.86 -1.74
N SER A 77 -0.84 10.00 -2.96
CA SER A 77 -0.38 9.24 -4.13
C SER A 77 1.09 9.50 -4.45
N TYR A 78 1.57 10.74 -4.31
CA TYR A 78 3.00 11.05 -4.51
C TYR A 78 3.91 10.37 -3.48
N LYS A 79 3.42 10.13 -2.25
CA LYS A 79 4.18 9.41 -1.20
C LYS A 79 4.21 7.92 -1.45
N ALA A 80 3.13 7.35 -1.98
CA ALA A 80 3.07 5.94 -2.37
C ALA A 80 4.12 5.62 -3.45
N ILE A 81 4.28 6.49 -4.44
CA ILE A 81 5.28 6.35 -5.51
C ILE A 81 6.70 6.40 -4.96
N LEU A 82 7.00 7.29 -4.01
CA LEU A 82 8.31 7.37 -3.36
C LEU A 82 8.65 6.11 -2.57
N CYS A 83 7.68 5.44 -1.95
CA CYS A 83 7.92 4.22 -1.18
C CYS A 83 8.40 3.03 -2.04
N VAL A 84 8.09 3.00 -3.34
CA VAL A 84 8.54 1.94 -4.26
C VAL A 84 10.05 1.98 -4.51
N PHE A 85 10.68 3.14 -4.32
CA PHE A 85 12.12 3.36 -4.59
C PHE A 85 13.01 3.35 -3.34
N VAL A 86 12.46 3.18 -2.14
CA VAL A 86 13.25 3.13 -0.90
C VAL A 86 13.53 1.67 -0.53
N HIS A 87 14.40 1.03 -1.31
CA HIS A 87 15.19 -0.11 -0.86
C HIS A 87 16.59 -0.03 -1.47
#